data_AF-A0A1B6GZT0-F1
#
_entry.id   AF-A0A1B6GZT0-F1
#
_cell.length_a   1.000
_cell.length_b   1.000
_cell.length_c   1.000
_cell.angle_alpha   90.00
_cell.angle_beta   90.00
_cell.angle_gamma   90.00
#
_symmetry.space_group_name_H-M   'P 1'
#
loop_
_entity.id
_entity.type
_entity.pdbx_description
1 polymer ?
#
loop_
_entity_poly.entity_id
_entity_poly.type
_entity_poly.pdbx_seq_one_letter_code
_entity_poly.pdbx_strand_id
1 'polypeptide(L)'
;TLQVVGVLVFVVLVWALLYSLVHHEVTPRGDLFKILVLVLLAFLAGKLVALIRLPPLLGMLITGIILRTSGFYQISGVYTHIVITLREIALSVILIKAGLGLDPVALYKLSLVVIRLAICPCIAEAVGAAVISHFILGYPWLWGLLLGFLLSAVSPAVVVPVLLSLQERGYGESKGIATLVIAASSMDDVLAISIYGICLSMIFSTGNSNLSQQLLQGPLEMVIGLAIGILWGLLTAVIPHRDDKLVVLKRSVMVGAGGLCSVLGAEL
;
A
#
# COMPACT_ATOMS: atom_id res chain seq x y z
N THR A 1 24.57 -10.75 -19.94
CA THR A 1 24.67 -9.82 -21.09
C THR A 1 23.42 -9.86 -21.96
N LEU A 2 22.97 -11.01 -22.49
CA LEU A 2 21.75 -11.10 -23.31
C LEU A 2 20.44 -10.64 -22.62
N GLN A 3 20.27 -10.94 -21.33
CA GLN A 3 19.08 -10.50 -20.58
C GLN A 3 18.98 -8.96 -20.48
N VAL A 4 20.11 -8.27 -20.35
CA VAL A 4 20.16 -6.80 -20.28
C VAL A 4 19.83 -6.20 -21.64
N VAL A 5 20.39 -6.78 -22.72
CA VAL A 5 20.09 -6.38 -24.11
C VAL A 5 18.61 -6.61 -24.43
N GLY A 6 18.04 -7.74 -24.00
CA GLY A 6 16.61 -8.05 -24.20
C GLY A 6 15.68 -7.03 -23.52
N VAL A 7 15.99 -6.62 -22.29
CA VAL A 7 15.22 -5.58 -21.59
C VAL A 7 15.35 -4.23 -22.28
N LEU A 8 16.54 -3.86 -22.75
CA LEU A 8 16.77 -2.62 -23.49
C LEU A 8 15.95 -2.57 -24.79
N VAL A 9 15.98 -3.65 -25.57
CA VAL A 9 15.19 -3.76 -26.81
C VAL A 9 13.69 -3.71 -26.50
N PHE A 10 13.24 -4.38 -25.44
CA PHE A 10 11.83 -4.34 -25.04
C PHE A 10 11.38 -2.93 -24.65
N VAL A 11 12.18 -2.19 -23.87
CA VAL A 11 11.89 -0.80 -23.50
C VAL A 11 11.83 0.10 -24.73
N VAL A 12 12.77 -0.04 -25.67
CA VAL A 12 12.78 0.72 -26.93
C VAL A 12 11.58 0.39 -27.81
N LEU A 13 11.17 -0.88 -27.88
CA LEU A 13 9.99 -1.29 -28.64
C LEU A 13 8.69 -0.76 -28.04
N VAL A 14 8.54 -0.85 -26.71
CA VAL A 14 7.39 -0.26 -26.00
C VAL A 14 7.36 1.25 -26.21
N TRP A 15 8.52 1.91 -26.16
CA TRP A 15 8.66 3.33 -26.44
C TRP A 15 8.24 3.69 -27.87
N ALA A 16 8.74 2.96 -28.87
CA ALA A 16 8.41 3.17 -30.27
C ALA A 16 6.91 2.95 -30.54
N LEU A 17 6.31 1.96 -29.89
CA LEU A 17 4.89 1.66 -29.98
C LEU A 17 4.03 2.76 -29.34
N LEU A 18 4.41 3.26 -28.16
CA LEU A 18 3.76 4.39 -27.51
C LEU A 18 3.91 5.68 -28.34
N TYR A 19 5.09 5.92 -28.89
CA TYR A 19 5.35 7.05 -29.79
C TYR A 19 4.49 6.98 -31.06
N SER A 20 4.27 5.79 -31.61
CA SER A 20 3.42 5.58 -32.79
C SER A 20 1.92 5.70 -32.49
N LEU A 21 1.48 5.46 -31.25
CA LEU A 21 0.05 5.48 -30.88
C LEU A 21 -0.41 6.85 -30.35
N VAL A 22 0.47 7.60 -29.68
CA VAL A 22 0.11 8.83 -28.94
C VAL A 22 1.06 9.99 -29.29
N HIS A 23 1.31 10.16 -30.60
CA HIS A 23 2.30 11.07 -31.21
C HIS A 23 2.52 12.43 -30.51
N HIS A 24 1.46 13.08 -30.01
CA HIS A 24 1.56 14.42 -29.43
C HIS A 24 1.94 14.44 -27.93
N GLU A 25 1.71 13.34 -27.19
CA GLU A 25 1.89 13.27 -25.72
C GLU A 25 3.18 12.53 -25.29
N VAL A 26 3.90 11.92 -26.24
CA VAL A 26 5.21 11.26 -26.02
C VAL A 26 6.38 12.18 -26.36
N THR A 27 6.11 13.44 -26.74
CA THR A 27 7.17 14.44 -26.88
C THR A 27 7.89 14.64 -25.53
N PRO A 28 9.16 15.10 -25.50
CA PRO A 28 9.92 15.30 -24.25
C PRO A 28 9.25 16.26 -23.25
N ARG A 29 8.20 16.98 -23.67
CA ARG A 29 7.38 17.88 -22.85
C ARG A 29 6.07 17.25 -22.36
N GLY A 30 5.64 16.12 -22.94
CA GLY A 30 4.41 15.44 -22.60
C GLY A 30 4.47 14.74 -21.25
N ASP A 31 3.33 14.61 -20.59
CA ASP A 31 3.25 14.08 -19.23
C ASP A 31 3.44 12.55 -19.18
N LEU A 32 3.02 11.83 -20.22
CA LEU A 32 3.29 10.40 -20.36
C LEU A 32 4.80 10.11 -20.45
N PHE A 33 5.53 10.92 -21.21
CA PHE A 33 7.00 10.84 -21.29
C PHE A 33 7.64 10.99 -19.91
N LYS A 34 7.20 11.97 -19.12
CA LYS A 34 7.71 12.21 -17.75
C LYS A 34 7.45 11.02 -16.82
N ILE A 35 6.26 10.40 -16.90
CA ILE A 35 5.92 9.19 -16.12
C ILE A 35 6.83 8.03 -16.50
N LEU A 36 7.03 7.77 -17.80
CA LEU A 36 7.90 6.70 -18.27
C LEU A 36 9.35 6.90 -17.82
N VAL A 37 9.87 8.12 -17.96
CA VAL A 37 11.22 8.48 -17.49
C VAL A 37 11.33 8.30 -15.99
N LEU A 38 10.34 8.74 -15.20
CA LEU A 38 10.31 8.51 -13.75
C LEU A 38 10.40 7.02 -13.43
N VAL A 39 9.56 6.17 -14.04
CA VAL A 39 9.52 4.73 -13.77
C VAL A 39 10.85 4.06 -14.14
N LEU A 40 11.40 4.37 -15.32
CA LEU A 40 12.67 3.80 -15.79
C LEU A 40 13.84 4.22 -14.90
N LEU A 41 13.97 5.51 -14.59
CA LEU A 41 15.03 6.02 -13.73
C LEU A 41 14.90 5.48 -12.31
N ALA A 42 13.70 5.46 -11.75
CA ALA A 42 13.45 4.93 -10.41
C ALA A 42 13.81 3.44 -10.33
N PHE A 43 13.47 2.65 -11.35
CA PHE A 43 13.83 1.24 -11.41
C PHE A 43 15.35 1.02 -11.51
N LEU A 44 16.03 1.79 -12.37
CA LEU A 44 17.49 1.74 -12.51
C LEU A 44 18.18 2.14 -11.21
N ALA A 45 17.79 3.26 -10.60
CA ALA A 45 18.32 3.72 -9.33
C ALA A 45 18.06 2.71 -8.21
N GLY A 46 16.87 2.10 -8.16
CA GLY A 46 16.56 1.03 -7.22
C GLY A 46 17.49 -0.18 -7.37
N LYS A 47 17.81 -0.60 -8.60
CA LYS A 47 18.81 -1.64 -8.84
C LYS A 47 20.22 -1.22 -8.43
N LEU A 48 20.63 0.01 -8.69
CA LEU A 48 21.94 0.52 -8.28
C LEU A 48 22.08 0.54 -6.75
N VAL A 49 21.06 1.00 -6.04
CA VAL A 49 21.02 0.99 -4.57
C VAL A 49 21.04 -0.45 -4.02
N ALA A 50 20.37 -1.38 -4.70
CA ALA A 50 20.42 -2.81 -4.36
C ALA A 50 21.83 -3.41 -4.45
N LEU A 51 22.69 -2.94 -5.38
CA LEU A 51 24.09 -3.40 -5.47
C LEU A 51 24.90 -3.04 -4.22
N ILE A 52 24.54 -1.95 -3.55
CA ILE A 52 25.15 -1.48 -2.30
C ILE A 52 24.50 -2.17 -1.08
N ARG A 53 23.65 -3.19 -1.30
CA ARG A 53 22.89 -3.94 -0.27
C ARG A 53 21.88 -3.09 0.51
N LEU A 54 21.45 -1.96 -0.05
CA LEU A 54 20.38 -1.13 0.50
C LEU A 54 19.02 -1.48 -0.14
N PRO A 55 17.90 -1.22 0.55
CA PRO A 55 16.57 -1.47 0.00
C PRO A 55 16.35 -0.70 -1.32
N PRO A 56 15.89 -1.36 -2.41
CA PRO A 56 15.68 -0.72 -3.72
C PRO A 56 14.76 0.52 -3.67
N LEU A 57 13.80 0.52 -2.76
CA LEU A 57 12.84 1.61 -2.56
C LEU A 57 13.51 2.94 -2.22
N LEU A 58 14.67 2.90 -1.54
CA LEU A 58 15.43 4.11 -1.23
C LEU A 58 15.92 4.79 -2.51
N GLY A 59 16.40 4.01 -3.50
CA GLY A 59 16.78 4.54 -4.80
C GLY A 59 15.59 5.09 -5.59
N MET A 60 14.44 4.40 -5.52
CA MET A 60 13.20 4.86 -6.16
C MET A 60 12.71 6.18 -5.56
N LEU A 61 12.76 6.31 -4.23
CA LEU A 61 12.36 7.52 -3.51
C LEU A 61 13.27 8.71 -3.85
N ILE A 62 14.59 8.53 -3.75
CA ILE A 62 15.58 9.57 -4.08
C ILE A 62 15.38 10.07 -5.50
N THR A 63 15.13 9.15 -6.45
CA THR A 63 14.88 9.52 -7.85
C THR A 63 13.63 10.38 -7.99
N GLY A 64 12.53 10.01 -7.30
CA GLY A 64 11.31 10.81 -7.28
C GLY A 64 11.54 12.22 -6.72
N ILE A 65 12.30 12.34 -5.63
CA ILE A 65 12.66 13.63 -5.03
C ILE A 65 13.47 14.47 -6.03
N ILE A 66 14.54 13.91 -6.61
CA ILE A 66 15.41 14.63 -7.56
C ILE A 66 14.62 15.13 -8.77
N LEU A 67 13.80 14.28 -9.38
CA LEU A 67 13.03 14.64 -10.57
C LEU A 67 11.94 15.67 -10.28
N ARG A 68 11.38 15.68 -9.06
CA ARG A 68 10.43 16.70 -8.63
C ARG A 68 11.14 18.03 -8.35
N THR A 69 12.26 18.00 -7.62
CA THR A 69 13.03 19.18 -7.25
C THR A 69 13.68 19.86 -8.46
N SER A 70 14.10 19.09 -9.47
CA SER A 70 14.66 19.66 -10.71
C SER A 70 13.62 20.34 -11.62
N GLY A 71 12.32 20.26 -11.27
CA GLY A 71 11.22 20.76 -12.09
C GLY A 71 10.90 19.88 -13.31
N PHE A 72 11.59 18.76 -13.49
CA PHE A 72 11.34 17.85 -14.61
C PHE A 72 10.00 17.11 -14.48
N TYR A 73 9.67 16.66 -13.27
CA TYR A 73 8.43 15.91 -12.99
C TYR A 73 7.31 16.82 -12.48
N GLN A 74 6.67 17.49 -13.44
CA GLN A 74 5.42 18.23 -13.25
C GLN A 74 4.37 17.65 -14.19
N ILE A 75 3.39 16.99 -13.60
CA ILE A 75 2.25 16.39 -14.30
C ILE A 75 1.02 17.26 -14.04
N SER A 76 0.23 17.51 -15.07
CA SER A 76 -0.99 18.32 -14.98
C SER A 76 -2.18 17.61 -15.63
N GLY A 77 -3.39 17.96 -15.20
CA GLY A 77 -4.63 17.47 -15.80
C GLY A 77 -4.87 15.97 -15.59
N VAL A 78 -5.26 15.26 -16.65
CA VAL A 78 -5.74 13.86 -16.63
C VAL A 78 -4.69 12.89 -16.07
N TYR A 79 -3.41 13.13 -16.32
CA TYR A 79 -2.31 12.25 -15.92
C TYR A 79 -2.11 12.17 -14.41
N THR A 80 -2.49 13.22 -13.66
CA THR A 80 -2.45 13.18 -12.18
C THR A 80 -3.42 12.14 -11.65
N HIS A 81 -4.65 12.10 -12.19
CA HIS A 81 -5.64 11.10 -11.82
C HIS A 81 -5.17 9.69 -12.18
N ILE A 82 -4.61 9.50 -13.37
CA ILE A 82 -4.04 8.20 -13.78
C ILE A 82 -2.98 7.72 -12.79
N VAL A 83 -2.05 8.58 -12.37
CA VAL A 83 -1.00 8.21 -11.41
C VAL A 83 -1.57 7.84 -10.04
N ILE A 84 -2.59 8.57 -9.58
CA ILE A 84 -3.29 8.28 -8.31
C ILE A 84 -3.94 6.89 -8.39
N THR A 85 -4.77 6.65 -9.42
CA THR A 85 -5.45 5.37 -9.65
C THR A 85 -4.46 4.21 -9.81
N LEU A 86 -3.34 4.40 -10.51
CA LEU A 86 -2.32 3.35 -10.65
C LEU A 86 -1.69 2.96 -9.31
N ARG A 87 -1.48 3.92 -8.41
CA ARG A 87 -0.96 3.67 -7.07
C ARG A 87 -1.95 2.89 -6.20
N GLU A 88 -3.24 3.20 -6.27
CA GLU A 88 -4.31 2.43 -5.60
C GLU A 88 -4.41 1.01 -6.14
N ILE A 89 -4.37 0.83 -7.46
CA ILE A 89 -4.36 -0.49 -8.09
C ILE A 89 -3.15 -1.29 -7.59
N ALA A 90 -1.96 -0.68 -7.58
CA ALA A 90 -0.74 -1.33 -7.11
C ALA A 90 -0.85 -1.75 -5.63
N LEU A 91 -1.33 -0.85 -4.76
CA LEU A 91 -1.56 -1.14 -3.35
C LEU A 91 -2.58 -2.27 -3.16
N SER A 92 -3.70 -2.23 -3.87
CA SER A 92 -4.74 -3.27 -3.85
C SER A 92 -4.17 -4.62 -4.25
N VAL A 93 -3.40 -4.70 -5.34
CA VAL A 93 -2.75 -5.95 -5.78
C VAL A 93 -1.77 -6.48 -4.73
N ILE A 94 -1.00 -5.60 -4.07
CA ILE A 94 -0.09 -6.01 -2.99
C ILE A 94 -0.87 -6.59 -1.81
N LEU A 95 -1.95 -5.94 -1.37
CA LEU A 95 -2.78 -6.41 -0.25
C LEU A 95 -3.53 -7.71 -0.59
N ILE A 96 -4.03 -7.86 -1.81
CA ILE A 96 -4.64 -9.11 -2.29
C ILE A 96 -3.61 -10.25 -2.25
N LYS A 97 -2.39 -10.01 -2.73
CA LYS A 97 -1.29 -11.00 -2.64
C LYS A 97 -0.95 -11.33 -1.18
N ALA A 98 -0.93 -10.32 -0.30
CA ALA A 98 -0.72 -10.49 1.13
C ALA A 98 -1.75 -11.45 1.71
N GLY A 99 -3.04 -11.17 1.50
CA GLY A 99 -4.15 -11.96 2.00
C GLY A 99 -4.17 -13.39 1.48
N LEU A 100 -3.86 -13.59 0.19
CA LEU A 100 -3.76 -14.93 -0.42
C LEU A 100 -2.54 -15.72 0.08
N GLY A 101 -1.50 -15.05 0.57
CA GLY A 101 -0.30 -15.69 1.13
C GLY A 101 -0.40 -16.05 2.62
N LEU A 102 -1.50 -15.71 3.30
CA LEU A 102 -1.70 -16.00 4.72
C LEU A 102 -2.00 -17.49 4.95
N ASP A 103 -1.40 -18.07 5.99
CA ASP A 103 -1.79 -19.37 6.51
C ASP A 103 -2.96 -19.21 7.51
N PRO A 104 -4.18 -19.69 7.18
CA PRO A 104 -5.34 -19.54 8.06
C PRO A 104 -5.18 -20.29 9.39
N VAL A 105 -4.45 -21.41 9.43
CA VAL A 105 -4.23 -22.20 10.65
C VAL A 105 -3.30 -21.45 11.60
N ALA A 106 -2.19 -20.92 11.06
CA ALA A 106 -1.29 -20.07 11.83
C ALA A 106 -1.99 -18.79 12.32
N LEU A 107 -2.79 -18.14 11.45
CA LEU A 107 -3.52 -16.92 11.80
C LEU A 107 -4.51 -17.15 12.94
N TYR A 108 -5.28 -18.24 12.90
CA TYR A 108 -6.22 -18.57 13.97
C TYR A 108 -5.50 -18.82 15.30
N LYS A 109 -4.42 -19.63 15.26
CA LYS A 109 -3.61 -19.97 16.43
C LYS A 109 -2.93 -18.74 17.05
N LEU A 110 -2.56 -17.76 16.23
CA LEU A 110 -1.81 -16.56 16.64
C LEU A 110 -2.68 -15.31 16.74
N SER A 111 -4.00 -15.42 16.60
CA SER A 111 -4.95 -14.29 16.56
C SER A 111 -4.76 -13.27 17.71
N LEU A 112 -4.57 -13.75 18.94
CA LEU A 112 -4.32 -12.88 20.09
C LEU A 112 -2.97 -12.14 19.96
N VAL A 113 -1.95 -12.81 19.45
CA VAL A 113 -0.62 -12.21 19.23
C VAL A 113 -0.69 -11.16 18.11
N VAL A 114 -1.45 -11.42 17.05
CA VAL A 114 -1.70 -10.46 15.96
C VAL A 114 -2.33 -9.17 16.52
N ILE A 115 -3.39 -9.30 17.33
CA ILE A 115 -4.05 -8.13 17.94
C ILE A 115 -3.09 -7.35 18.84
N ARG A 116 -2.32 -8.05 19.68
CA ARG A 116 -1.32 -7.42 20.55
C ARG A 116 -0.23 -6.71 19.76
N LEU A 117 0.27 -7.33 18.69
CA LEU A 117 1.32 -6.77 17.85
C LEU A 117 0.81 -5.59 17.01
N ALA A 118 -0.46 -5.57 16.62
CA ALA A 118 -1.06 -4.45 15.92
C ALA A 118 -1.33 -3.25 16.85
N ILE A 119 -1.85 -3.49 18.07
CA ILE A 119 -2.31 -2.39 18.93
C ILE A 119 -1.20 -1.84 19.82
N CYS A 120 -0.48 -2.71 20.53
CA CYS A 120 0.41 -2.26 21.61
C CYS A 120 1.64 -1.49 21.10
N PRO A 121 2.38 -1.98 20.08
CA PRO A 121 3.46 -1.23 19.47
C PRO A 121 2.97 0.07 18.84
N CYS A 122 1.87 0.03 18.08
CA CYS A 122 1.30 1.20 17.42
C CYS A 122 1.05 2.35 18.38
N ILE A 123 0.32 2.07 19.47
CA ILE A 123 0.02 3.08 20.48
C ILE A 123 1.31 3.57 21.17
N ALA A 124 2.23 2.66 21.51
CA ALA A 124 3.48 3.03 22.17
C ALA A 124 4.36 3.92 21.28
N GLU A 125 4.49 3.61 19.99
CA GLU A 125 5.23 4.37 18.99
C GLU A 125 4.57 5.73 18.74
N ALA A 126 3.24 5.77 18.57
CA ALA A 126 2.50 7.01 18.38
C ALA A 126 2.60 7.93 19.60
N VAL A 127 2.44 7.42 20.82
CA VAL A 127 2.59 8.20 22.06
C VAL A 127 4.04 8.66 22.23
N GLY A 128 5.03 7.80 21.95
CA GLY A 128 6.43 8.17 21.99
C GLY A 128 6.75 9.32 21.03
N ALA A 129 6.30 9.23 19.78
CA ALA A 129 6.45 10.28 18.78
C ALA A 129 5.71 11.57 19.16
N ALA A 130 4.52 11.47 19.78
CA ALA A 130 3.77 12.62 20.28
C ALA A 130 4.52 13.36 21.41
N VAL A 131 5.07 12.62 22.37
CA VAL A 131 5.87 13.19 23.47
C VAL A 131 7.11 13.87 22.91
N ILE A 132 7.85 13.20 22.02
CA ILE A 132 9.06 13.74 21.40
C ILE A 132 8.74 15.01 20.60
N SER A 133 7.69 15.00 19.78
CA SER A 133 7.31 16.17 18.98
C SER A 133 6.81 17.34 19.82
N HIS A 134 6.13 17.09 20.94
CA HIS A 134 5.74 18.14 21.87
C HIS A 134 6.96 18.84 22.47
N PHE A 135 7.93 18.09 22.96
CA PHE A 135 9.10 18.66 23.65
C PHE A 135 10.18 19.21 22.71
N ILE A 136 10.37 18.61 21.53
CA ILE A 136 11.42 19.06 20.59
C ILE A 136 10.89 20.15 19.65
N LEU A 137 9.69 19.99 19.10
CA LEU A 137 9.13 20.90 18.09
C LEU A 137 8.15 21.92 18.66
N GLY A 138 7.76 21.78 19.94
CA GLY A 138 6.78 22.67 20.58
C GLY A 138 5.35 22.47 20.07
N TYR A 139 5.05 21.34 19.43
CA TYR A 139 3.71 21.08 18.90
C TYR A 139 2.69 20.84 20.01
N PRO A 140 1.45 21.33 19.90
CA PRO A 140 0.39 20.97 20.85
C PRO A 140 0.16 19.45 20.86
N TRP A 141 -0.24 18.89 22.01
CA TRP A 141 -0.41 17.45 22.20
C TRP A 141 -1.22 16.75 21.10
N LEU A 142 -2.31 17.38 20.66
CA LEU A 142 -3.17 16.81 19.63
C LEU A 142 -2.50 16.74 18.24
N TRP A 143 -1.69 17.75 17.90
CA TRP A 143 -0.86 17.74 16.69
C TRP A 143 0.29 16.73 16.80
N GLY A 144 0.89 16.60 17.99
CA GLY A 144 1.91 15.59 18.26
C GLY A 144 1.34 14.17 18.13
N LEU A 145 0.13 13.92 18.64
CA LEU A 145 -0.55 12.64 18.52
C LEU A 145 -0.94 12.32 17.08
N LEU A 146 -1.44 13.32 16.34
CA LEU A 146 -1.71 13.20 14.90
C LEU A 146 -0.44 12.80 14.13
N LEU A 147 0.69 13.46 14.40
CA LEU A 147 1.99 13.10 13.82
C LEU A 147 2.43 11.70 14.26
N GLY A 148 2.20 11.34 15.51
CA GLY A 148 2.55 10.03 16.06
C GLY A 148 1.86 8.89 15.33
N PHE A 149 0.54 8.96 15.13
CA PHE A 149 -0.20 7.95 14.37
C PHE A 149 0.14 7.94 12.88
N LEU A 150 0.51 9.10 12.32
CA LEU A 150 1.03 9.17 10.94
C LEU A 150 2.36 8.42 10.78
N LEU A 151 3.23 8.49 11.79
CA LEU A 151 4.55 7.83 11.76
C LEU A 151 4.50 6.36 12.17
N SER A 152 3.55 5.98 13.01
CA SER A 152 3.44 4.62 13.54
C SER A 152 2.91 3.60 12.53
N ALA A 153 2.22 4.03 11.48
CA ALA A 153 1.62 3.15 10.49
C ALA A 153 2.70 2.41 9.66
N VAL A 154 2.61 1.09 9.60
CA VAL A 154 3.59 0.24 8.91
C VAL A 154 3.23 0.02 7.44
N SER A 155 4.07 0.49 6.50
CA SER A 155 3.78 0.37 5.07
C SER A 155 3.77 -1.09 4.54
N PRO A 156 2.60 -1.62 4.11
CA PRO A 156 2.50 -2.99 3.61
C PRO A 156 3.17 -3.15 2.24
N ALA A 157 3.25 -2.07 1.45
CA ALA A 157 3.91 -2.06 0.15
C ALA A 157 5.39 -2.45 0.22
N VAL A 158 6.04 -2.20 1.36
CA VAL A 158 7.45 -2.51 1.60
C VAL A 158 7.60 -3.86 2.29
N VAL A 159 6.79 -4.10 3.32
CA VAL A 159 6.95 -5.25 4.22
C VAL A 159 6.39 -6.54 3.60
N VAL A 160 5.22 -6.49 2.96
CA VAL A 160 4.54 -7.69 2.43
C VAL A 160 5.38 -8.43 1.39
N PRO A 161 5.93 -7.80 0.32
CA PRO A 161 6.69 -8.54 -0.68
C PRO A 161 7.95 -9.21 -0.11
N VAL A 162 8.59 -8.56 0.87
CA VAL A 162 9.77 -9.08 1.54
C VAL A 162 9.42 -10.29 2.41
N LEU A 163 8.34 -10.21 3.20
CA LEU A 163 7.89 -11.31 4.04
C LEU A 163 7.43 -12.52 3.24
N LEU A 164 6.68 -12.32 2.15
CA LEU A 164 6.29 -13.40 1.25
C LEU A 164 7.53 -14.06 0.61
N SER A 165 8.51 -13.27 0.15
CA SER A 165 9.77 -13.81 -0.40
C SER A 165 10.58 -14.59 0.64
N LEU A 166 10.58 -14.15 1.91
CA LEU A 166 11.24 -14.88 3.00
C LEU A 166 10.50 -16.19 3.32
N GLN A 167 9.17 -16.16 3.33
CA GLN A 167 8.32 -17.35 3.52
C GLN A 167 8.53 -18.37 2.39
N GLU A 168 8.59 -17.94 1.13
CA GLU A 168 8.90 -18.80 -0.02
C GLU A 168 10.29 -19.46 0.09
N ARG A 169 11.22 -18.85 0.82
CA ARG A 169 12.56 -19.39 1.10
C ARG A 169 12.60 -20.24 2.38
N GLY A 170 11.47 -20.48 3.03
CA GLY A 170 11.34 -21.30 4.25
C GLY A 170 11.70 -20.59 5.55
N TYR A 171 11.91 -19.26 5.55
CA TYR A 171 12.23 -18.53 6.78
C TYR A 171 10.98 -18.24 7.61
N GLY A 172 10.94 -18.70 8.86
CA GLY A 172 9.88 -18.34 9.82
C GLY A 172 8.51 -18.96 9.53
N GLU A 173 8.42 -19.85 8.52
CA GLU A 173 7.19 -20.51 8.08
C GLU A 173 6.58 -21.37 9.19
N SER A 174 7.39 -22.22 9.85
CA SER A 174 6.93 -23.10 10.95
C SER A 174 6.39 -22.35 12.17
N LYS A 175 6.73 -21.07 12.31
CA LYS A 175 6.27 -20.19 13.39
C LYS A 175 5.17 -19.21 12.93
N GLY A 176 4.81 -19.21 11.64
CA GLY A 176 3.82 -18.31 11.07
C GLY A 176 4.21 -16.83 11.15
N ILE A 177 5.50 -16.49 11.15
CA ILE A 177 5.98 -15.11 11.38
C ILE A 177 5.48 -14.18 10.27
N ALA A 178 5.63 -14.58 9.00
CA ALA A 178 5.18 -13.77 7.87
C ALA A 178 3.66 -13.53 7.93
N THR A 179 2.88 -14.58 8.17
CA THR A 179 1.42 -14.47 8.36
C THR A 179 1.04 -13.54 9.52
N LEU A 180 1.72 -13.68 10.66
CA LEU A 180 1.48 -12.87 11.86
C LEU A 180 1.79 -11.39 11.60
N VAL A 181 2.94 -11.09 10.99
CA VAL A 181 3.36 -9.70 10.74
C VAL A 181 2.51 -9.05 9.66
N ILE A 182 2.20 -9.77 8.56
CA ILE A 182 1.32 -9.24 7.50
C ILE A 182 -0.07 -8.92 8.06
N ALA A 183 -0.66 -9.84 8.84
CA ALA A 183 -1.97 -9.61 9.45
C ALA A 183 -1.93 -8.46 10.48
N ALA A 184 -0.87 -8.40 11.30
CA ALA A 184 -0.71 -7.34 12.29
C ALA A 184 -0.52 -5.98 11.62
N SER A 185 0.29 -5.87 10.55
CA SER A 185 0.50 -4.61 9.83
C SER A 185 -0.78 -4.10 9.18
N SER A 186 -1.63 -4.98 8.64
CA SER A 186 -2.91 -4.55 8.06
C SER A 186 -3.89 -4.05 9.13
N MET A 187 -3.89 -4.65 10.32
CA MET A 187 -4.71 -4.15 11.44
C MET A 187 -4.15 -2.85 12.03
N ASP A 188 -2.83 -2.74 12.13
CA ASP A 188 -2.10 -1.54 12.55
C ASP A 188 -2.48 -0.33 11.69
N ASP A 189 -2.41 -0.46 10.36
CA ASP A 189 -2.78 0.60 9.41
C ASP A 189 -4.21 1.10 9.62
N VAL A 190 -5.18 0.18 9.82
CA VAL A 190 -6.59 0.52 10.02
C VAL A 190 -6.80 1.28 11.34
N LEU A 191 -6.09 0.89 12.39
CA LEU A 191 -6.14 1.57 13.68
C LEU A 191 -5.49 2.95 13.60
N ALA A 192 -4.30 3.03 13.00
CA ALA A 192 -3.54 4.27 12.85
C ALA A 192 -4.32 5.30 12.03
N ILE A 193 -4.90 4.91 10.88
CA ILE A 193 -5.69 5.83 10.05
C ILE A 193 -6.98 6.27 10.74
N SER A 194 -7.64 5.38 11.49
CA SER A 194 -8.83 5.70 12.26
C SER A 194 -8.55 6.77 13.31
N ILE A 195 -7.49 6.58 14.11
CA ILE A 195 -7.15 7.54 15.17
C ILE A 195 -6.55 8.82 14.60
N TYR A 196 -5.79 8.74 13.51
CA TYR A 196 -5.34 9.91 12.74
C TYR A 196 -6.54 10.76 12.29
N GLY A 197 -7.57 10.15 11.71
CA GLY A 197 -8.79 10.83 11.28
C GLY A 197 -9.53 11.50 12.45
N ILE A 198 -9.62 10.82 13.59
CA ILE A 198 -10.19 11.38 14.83
C ILE A 198 -9.39 12.61 15.29
N CYS A 199 -8.06 12.52 15.34
CA CYS A 199 -7.20 13.64 15.73
C CYS A 199 -7.34 14.83 14.78
N LEU A 200 -7.34 14.57 13.47
CA LEU A 200 -7.52 15.58 12.43
C LEU A 200 -8.86 16.28 12.57
N SER A 201 -9.94 15.52 12.79
CA SER A 201 -11.27 16.07 13.00
C SER A 201 -11.35 16.93 14.26
N MET A 202 -10.76 16.49 15.38
CA MET A 202 -10.72 17.28 16.63
C MET A 202 -9.96 18.60 16.48
N ILE A 203 -8.94 18.66 15.62
CA ILE A 203 -8.17 19.89 15.36
C ILE A 203 -8.99 20.90 14.55
N PHE A 204 -9.71 20.42 13.52
CA PHE A 204 -10.36 21.28 12.53
C PHE A 204 -11.88 21.45 12.74
N SER A 205 -12.50 20.73 13.68
CA SER A 205 -13.92 20.86 14.00
C SER A 205 -14.18 22.07 14.89
N THR A 206 -14.59 23.19 14.28
CA THR A 206 -14.87 24.47 14.96
C THR A 206 -16.33 24.60 15.44
N GLY A 207 -17.02 23.50 15.77
CA GLY A 207 -18.34 23.62 16.40
C GLY A 207 -19.19 22.35 16.36
N ASN A 208 -19.76 22.00 17.53
CA ASN A 208 -20.94 21.17 17.86
C ASN A 208 -21.40 20.05 16.90
N SER A 209 -20.53 19.51 16.07
CA SER A 209 -20.73 18.24 15.37
C SER A 209 -20.47 17.12 16.36
N ASN A 210 -21.32 16.10 16.36
CA ASN A 210 -21.31 15.01 17.34
C ASN A 210 -19.97 14.28 17.33
N LEU A 211 -19.04 14.72 18.19
CA LEU A 211 -17.70 14.16 18.35
C LEU A 211 -17.77 12.66 18.67
N SER A 212 -18.87 12.22 19.29
CA SER A 212 -19.22 10.82 19.52
C SER A 212 -19.49 10.02 18.23
N GLN A 213 -20.13 10.62 17.22
CA GLN A 213 -20.38 9.97 15.92
C GLN A 213 -19.08 9.84 15.12
N GLN A 214 -18.20 10.85 15.18
CA GLN A 214 -16.89 10.83 14.52
C GLN A 214 -15.94 9.83 15.19
N LEU A 215 -15.97 9.69 16.51
CA LEU A 215 -15.22 8.65 17.22
C LEU A 215 -15.67 7.23 16.83
N LEU A 216 -16.96 7.06 16.56
CA LEU A 216 -17.51 5.76 16.18
C LEU A 216 -17.22 5.38 14.72
N GLN A 217 -16.97 6.37 13.84
CA GLN A 217 -16.77 6.13 12.40
C GLN A 217 -15.57 5.24 12.11
N GLY A 218 -14.40 5.49 12.70
CA GLY A 218 -13.20 4.69 12.43
C GLY A 218 -13.37 3.19 12.75
N PRO A 219 -13.72 2.82 14.00
CA PRO A 219 -14.00 1.42 14.34
C PRO A 219 -15.15 0.81 13.52
N LEU A 220 -16.17 1.60 13.16
CA LEU A 220 -17.30 1.14 12.37
C LEU A 220 -16.90 0.85 10.92
N GLU A 221 -16.09 1.69 10.29
CA GLU A 221 -15.52 1.46 8.96
C GLU A 221 -14.68 0.17 8.92
N MET A 222 -13.88 -0.08 9.96
CA MET A 222 -13.13 -1.33 10.11
C MET A 222 -14.06 -2.55 10.14
N VAL A 223 -15.11 -2.51 10.97
CA VAL A 223 -16.05 -3.63 11.12
C VAL A 223 -16.83 -3.88 9.83
N ILE A 224 -17.28 -2.81 9.16
CA ILE A 224 -18.00 -2.90 7.88
C ILE A 224 -17.08 -3.46 6.80
N GLY A 225 -15.85 -2.93 6.67
CA GLY A 225 -14.87 -3.41 5.70
C GLY A 225 -14.54 -4.89 5.90
N LEU A 226 -14.35 -5.32 7.15
CA LEU A 226 -14.13 -6.72 7.49
C LEU A 226 -15.36 -7.59 7.16
N ALA A 227 -16.57 -7.14 7.50
CA ALA A 227 -17.80 -7.88 7.24
C ALA A 227 -18.05 -8.07 5.73
N ILE A 228 -17.90 -7.01 4.94
CA ILE A 228 -18.02 -7.06 3.48
C ILE A 228 -16.93 -7.93 2.87
N GLY A 229 -15.69 -7.82 3.35
CA GLY A 229 -14.57 -8.65 2.91
C GLY A 229 -14.78 -10.14 3.19
N ILE A 230 -15.25 -10.49 4.38
CA ILE A 230 -15.61 -11.88 4.74
C ILE A 230 -16.75 -12.38 3.86
N LEU A 231 -17.81 -11.58 3.69
CA LEU A 231 -18.95 -11.94 2.84
C LEU A 231 -18.49 -12.22 1.41
N TRP A 232 -17.69 -11.33 0.82
CA TRP A 232 -17.14 -11.52 -0.52
C TRP A 232 -16.21 -12.73 -0.60
N GLY A 233 -15.35 -12.95 0.40
CA GLY A 233 -14.49 -14.13 0.51
C GLY A 233 -15.29 -15.43 0.53
N LEU A 234 -16.38 -15.48 1.29
CA LEU A 234 -17.28 -16.65 1.34
C LEU A 234 -18.02 -16.86 0.01
N LEU A 235 -18.52 -15.79 -0.61
CA LEU A 235 -19.17 -15.86 -1.92
C LEU A 235 -18.22 -16.40 -3.00
N THR A 236 -16.99 -15.89 -3.05
CA THR A 236 -15.96 -16.39 -3.98
C THR A 236 -15.53 -17.83 -3.68
N ALA A 237 -15.60 -18.29 -2.44
CA ALA A 237 -15.31 -19.67 -2.06
C ALA A 237 -16.41 -20.66 -2.51
N VAL A 238 -17.66 -20.22 -2.59
CA VAL A 238 -18.83 -21.07 -2.89
C VAL A 238 -19.23 -21.04 -4.37
N ILE A 239 -19.27 -19.88 -5.01
CA ILE A 239 -19.88 -19.69 -6.34
C ILE A 239 -19.19 -20.54 -7.44
N PRO A 240 -17.85 -20.49 -7.63
CA PRO A 240 -17.20 -21.41 -8.55
C PRO A 240 -17.23 -22.83 -7.97
N HIS A 241 -18.07 -23.67 -8.58
CA HIS A 241 -18.23 -25.07 -8.18
C HIS A 241 -16.89 -25.81 -8.30
N ARG A 242 -16.64 -26.75 -7.39
CA ARG A 242 -15.34 -27.44 -7.29
C ARG A 242 -15.00 -28.27 -8.53
N ASP A 243 -16.02 -28.70 -9.27
CA ASP A 243 -15.86 -29.53 -10.47
C ASP A 243 -15.50 -28.75 -11.73
N ASP A 244 -15.35 -27.42 -11.62
CA ASP A 244 -14.94 -26.58 -12.74
C ASP A 244 -13.42 -26.68 -12.99
N LYS A 245 -13.03 -26.98 -14.24
CA LYS A 245 -11.62 -27.06 -14.65
C LYS A 245 -10.84 -25.76 -14.43
N LEU A 246 -11.52 -24.61 -14.40
CA LEU A 246 -10.92 -23.28 -14.21
C LEU A 246 -11.25 -22.66 -12.85
N VAL A 247 -11.58 -23.47 -11.84
CA VAL A 247 -12.00 -22.99 -10.51
C VAL A 247 -10.99 -22.04 -9.85
N VAL A 248 -9.68 -22.34 -9.94
CA VAL A 248 -8.60 -21.51 -9.37
C VAL A 248 -8.58 -20.14 -10.04
N LEU A 249 -8.59 -20.10 -11.37
CA LEU A 249 -8.59 -18.86 -12.13
C LEU A 249 -9.83 -18.02 -11.83
N LYS A 250 -11.02 -18.63 -11.84
CA LYS A 250 -12.28 -17.94 -11.54
C LYS A 250 -12.27 -17.32 -10.14
N ARG A 251 -11.83 -18.06 -9.13
CA ARG A 251 -11.72 -17.56 -7.75
C ARG A 251 -10.70 -16.43 -7.64
N SER A 252 -9.50 -16.59 -8.20
CA SER A 252 -8.47 -15.55 -8.19
C SER A 252 -8.93 -14.28 -8.90
N VAL A 253 -9.63 -14.40 -10.03
CA VAL A 253 -10.20 -13.24 -10.74
C VAL A 253 -11.32 -12.59 -9.91
N MET A 254 -12.21 -13.35 -9.27
CA MET A 254 -13.27 -12.77 -8.46
C MET A 254 -12.75 -12.06 -7.20
N VAL A 255 -11.72 -12.61 -6.55
CA VAL A 255 -11.04 -11.95 -5.42
C VAL A 255 -10.32 -10.69 -5.90
N GLY A 256 -9.56 -10.79 -7.00
CA GLY A 256 -8.81 -9.68 -7.56
C GLY A 256 -9.70 -8.53 -8.05
N ALA A 257 -10.71 -8.85 -8.86
CA ALA A 257 -11.66 -7.88 -9.38
C ALA A 257 -12.51 -7.26 -8.26
N GLY A 258 -12.98 -8.08 -7.30
CA GLY A 258 -13.74 -7.56 -6.16
C GLY A 258 -12.93 -6.60 -5.29
N GLY A 259 -11.67 -6.94 -5.00
CA GLY A 259 -10.76 -6.06 -4.24
C GLY A 259 -10.35 -4.79 -5.01
N LEU A 260 -10.23 -4.86 -6.34
CA LEU A 260 -10.00 -3.66 -7.15
C LEU A 260 -11.25 -2.78 -7.21
N CYS A 261 -12.44 -3.37 -7.37
CA CYS A 261 -13.70 -2.63 -7.34
C CYS A 261 -13.94 -1.97 -5.98
N SER A 262 -13.56 -2.60 -4.86
CA SER A 262 -13.73 -1.97 -3.55
C SER A 262 -12.82 -0.77 -3.34
N VAL A 263 -11.58 -0.81 -3.85
CA VAL A 263 -10.64 0.31 -3.72
C VAL A 263 -11.01 1.43 -4.68
N LEU A 264 -11.22 1.12 -5.96
CA LEU A 264 -11.55 2.13 -6.97
C LEU A 264 -12.97 2.70 -6.80
N GLY A 265 -13.89 1.89 -6.27
CA GLY A 265 -15.26 2.32 -5.99
C GLY A 265 -15.40 3.15 -4.72
N ALA A 266 -14.41 3.13 -3.81
CA ALA A 266 -14.42 3.98 -2.62
C ALA A 266 -14.16 5.46 -2.94
N GLU A 267 -13.62 5.77 -4.13
CA GLU A 267 -13.36 7.14 -4.59
C GLU A 267 -14.51 7.77 -5.40
N LEU A 268 -15.54 6.98 -5.75
CA LEU A 268 -16.73 7.43 -6.50
C LEU A 268 -17.78 8.04 -5.58
#